data_AF-D7BNY8-F1
#
_entry.id   AF-D7BNY8-F1
#
_cell.length_a   1.000
_cell.length_b   1.000
_cell.length_c   1.000
_cell.angle_alpha   90.00
_cell.angle_beta   90.00
_cell.angle_gamma   90.00
#
_symmetry.space_group_name_H-M   'P 1'
#
loop_
_entity.id
_entity.type
_entity.pdbx_description
1 polymer ?
#
loop_
_entity_poly.entity_id
_entity_poly.type
_entity_poly.pdbx_seq_one_letter_code
_entity_poly.pdbx_strand_id
1 'polypeptide(L)'
;MVTDPRLAFEKLRFALEEFHAAAVSYRDPDAPEVLRCSEALADAYIMYDDTLFTHFGIEAPFDTFDDEDFEDDDFEEDDDIDEFDDDFDLDEDIVTEDIR
;
A
#
# COMPACT_ATOMS: atom_id res chain seq x y z
N MET A 1 10.04 16.35 -13.79
CA MET A 1 11.52 16.38 -13.76
C MET A 1 11.91 14.97 -13.38
N VAL A 2 12.50 14.17 -14.29
CA VAL A 2 12.85 12.77 -13.98
C VAL A 2 14.03 12.81 -13.02
N THR A 3 13.78 12.45 -11.75
CA THR A 3 14.80 12.35 -10.72
C THR A 3 15.41 10.96 -10.82
N ASP A 4 16.73 10.82 -10.70
CA ASP A 4 17.37 9.51 -10.71
C ASP A 4 16.82 8.66 -9.53
N PRO A 5 16.37 7.41 -9.75
CA PRO A 5 15.81 6.57 -8.69
C PRO A 5 16.79 6.37 -7.53
N ARG A 6 18.10 6.38 -7.77
CA ARG A 6 19.09 6.34 -6.67
C ARG A 6 19.04 7.61 -5.84
N LEU A 7 18.91 8.78 -6.47
CA LEU A 7 18.87 10.05 -5.75
C LEU A 7 17.58 10.18 -4.94
N ALA A 8 16.45 9.76 -5.49
CA ALA A 8 15.18 9.70 -4.77
C ALA A 8 15.26 8.77 -3.56
N PHE A 9 15.86 7.57 -3.73
CA PHE A 9 16.08 6.64 -2.61
C PHE A 9 16.99 7.23 -1.51
N GLU A 10 18.07 7.91 -1.88
CA GLU A 10 18.97 8.54 -0.91
C GLU A 10 18.28 9.67 -0.12
N LYS A 11 17.38 10.42 -0.77
CA LYS A 11 16.54 11.42 -0.09
C LYS A 11 15.58 10.78 0.91
N LEU A 12 14.90 9.71 0.49
CA LEU A 12 14.00 8.95 1.36
C LEU A 12 14.74 8.38 2.58
N ARG A 13 15.93 7.81 2.38
CA ARG A 13 16.76 7.31 3.48
C ARG A 13 17.11 8.42 4.47
N PHE A 14 17.51 9.59 3.98
CA PHE A 14 17.83 10.73 4.83
C PHE A 14 16.61 11.21 5.63
N ALA A 15 15.43 11.29 5.00
CA ALA A 15 14.20 11.67 5.69
C ALA A 15 13.82 10.65 6.78
N LEU A 16 13.99 9.35 6.53
CA LEU A 16 13.79 8.29 7.53
C LEU A 16 14.73 8.44 8.73
N GLU A 17 16.00 8.76 8.48
CA GLU A 17 16.99 8.99 9.53
C GLU A 17 16.59 10.19 10.42
N GLU A 18 16.17 11.30 9.81
CA GLU A 18 15.72 12.50 10.53
C GLU A 18 14.43 12.26 11.32
N PHE A 19 13.43 11.60 10.72
CA PHE A 19 12.20 11.23 11.40
C PHE A 19 12.47 10.32 12.60
N HIS A 20 13.32 9.30 12.42
CA HIS A 20 13.70 8.42 13.52
C HIS A 20 14.43 9.20 14.63
N ALA A 21 15.35 10.09 14.27
CA ALA A 21 16.06 10.93 15.24
C ALA A 21 15.11 11.83 16.03
N ALA A 22 14.11 12.44 15.37
CA ALA A 22 13.06 13.21 16.02
C ALA A 22 12.21 12.33 16.95
N ALA A 23 11.71 11.20 16.46
CA ALA A 23 10.89 10.28 17.25
C ALA A 23 11.59 9.80 18.53
N VAL A 24 12.88 9.45 18.46
CA VAL A 24 13.67 9.00 19.62
C VAL A 24 13.98 10.14 20.58
N SER A 25 14.17 11.36 20.08
CA SER A 25 14.52 12.54 20.86
C SER A 25 13.33 13.11 21.63
N TYR A 26 12.20 13.26 20.96
CA TYR A 26 11.00 13.88 21.54
C TYR A 26 10.09 12.86 22.22
N ARG A 27 9.97 11.63 21.69
CA ARG A 27 9.13 10.55 22.21
C ARG A 27 7.65 10.94 22.40
N ASP A 28 7.21 11.91 21.59
CA ASP A 28 5.87 12.47 21.63
C ASP A 28 5.41 12.60 20.17
N PRO A 29 4.31 11.93 19.77
CA PRO A 29 3.78 12.02 18.41
C PRO A 29 3.31 13.44 18.06
N ASP A 30 2.88 14.23 19.04
CA ASP A 30 2.36 15.58 18.83
C ASP A 30 3.47 16.64 18.84
N ALA A 31 4.75 16.22 18.95
CA ALA A 31 5.87 17.14 18.91
C ALA A 31 5.97 17.79 17.51
N PRO A 32 6.11 19.12 17.43
CA PRO A 32 6.08 19.82 16.14
C PRO A 32 7.25 19.41 15.23
N GLU A 33 8.38 19.01 15.80
CA GLU A 33 9.50 18.46 15.03
C GLU A 33 9.23 17.05 14.49
N VAL A 34 8.50 16.21 15.23
CA VAL A 34 8.13 14.86 14.76
C VAL A 34 7.14 14.97 13.60
N LEU A 35 6.12 15.82 13.74
CA LEU A 35 5.15 16.10 12.68
C LEU A 35 5.83 16.64 11.42
N ARG A 36 6.68 17.67 11.57
CA ARG A 36 7.43 18.23 10.43
C ARG A 36 8.33 17.19 9.74
N CYS A 37 8.99 16.33 10.51
CA CYS A 37 9.80 15.26 9.94
C CYS A 37 8.93 14.17 9.28
N SER A 38 7.71 13.94 9.78
CA SER A 38 6.73 13.03 9.19
C SER A 38 6.28 13.52 7.82
N GLU A 39 5.87 14.79 7.71
CA GLU A 39 5.50 15.44 6.44
C GLU A 39 6.66 15.35 5.42
N ALA A 40 7.88 15.70 5.85
CA ALA A 40 9.06 15.64 4.99
C ALA A 40 9.41 14.21 4.54
N LEU A 41 9.08 13.21 5.36
CA LEU A 41 9.24 11.79 5.02
C LEU A 41 8.20 11.35 4.00
N ALA A 42 6.94 11.75 4.17
CA ALA A 42 5.87 11.47 3.21
C ALA A 42 6.20 12.05 1.82
N ASP A 43 6.59 13.33 1.76
CA ASP A 43 7.03 14.00 0.53
C ASP A 43 8.17 13.23 -0.18
N ALA A 44 9.16 12.78 0.60
CA ALA A 44 10.30 12.05 0.06
C ALA A 44 9.91 10.66 -0.46
N TYR A 45 8.92 10.02 0.19
CA TYR A 45 8.37 8.74 -0.24
C TYR A 45 7.58 8.86 -1.54
N ILE A 46 6.66 9.81 -1.64
CA ILE A 46 5.87 10.07 -2.86
C ILE A 46 6.81 10.32 -4.05
N MET A 47 7.85 11.14 -3.84
CA MET A 47 8.85 11.39 -4.88
C MET A 47 9.59 10.10 -5.31
N TYR A 48 9.88 9.21 -4.37
CA TYR A 48 10.53 7.94 -4.67
C TYR A 48 9.60 6.98 -5.41
N ASP A 49 8.34 6.87 -4.98
CA ASP A 49 7.33 6.04 -5.63
C ASP A 49 7.05 6.50 -7.07
N ASP A 50 6.76 7.81 -7.27
CA ASP A 50 6.57 8.38 -8.62
C ASP A 50 7.79 8.13 -9.53
N THR A 51 8.99 8.19 -8.95
CA THR A 51 10.22 7.88 -9.69
C THR A 51 10.31 6.40 -10.07
N LEU A 52 9.97 5.48 -9.16
CA LEU A 52 9.94 4.04 -9.47
C LEU A 52 8.89 3.71 -10.53
N PHE A 53 7.71 4.29 -10.41
CA PHE A 53 6.63 4.11 -11.37
C PHE A 53 7.04 4.64 -12.75
N THR A 54 7.61 5.85 -12.80
CA THR A 54 8.07 6.46 -14.06
C THR A 54 9.19 5.66 -14.74
N HIS A 55 10.12 5.09 -13.98
CA HIS A 55 11.29 4.39 -14.55
C HIS A 55 11.05 2.91 -14.85
N PHE A 56 10.29 2.23 -14.01
CA PHE A 56 10.15 0.78 -14.05
C PHE A 56 8.69 0.31 -14.17
N GLY A 57 7.71 1.20 -14.02
CA GLY A 57 6.29 0.83 -13.95
C GLY A 57 5.96 0.03 -12.70
N ILE A 58 6.73 0.22 -11.62
CA ILE A 58 6.54 -0.46 -10.34
C ILE A 58 6.03 0.58 -9.35
N GLU A 59 4.90 0.28 -8.73
CA GLU A 59 4.33 1.01 -7.61
C GLU A 59 4.78 0.35 -6.31
N ALA A 60 5.14 1.17 -5.33
CA ALA A 60 5.59 0.69 -4.03
C ALA A 60 4.39 0.22 -3.19
N PRO A 61 4.57 -0.78 -2.31
CA PRO A 61 3.47 -1.39 -1.57
C PRO A 61 3.01 -0.60 -0.34
N PHE A 62 3.60 0.58 -0.07
CA PHE A 62 3.20 1.41 1.06
C PHE A 62 2.53 2.67 0.54
N ASP A 63 1.68 3.26 1.37
CA ASP A 63 1.04 4.53 1.07
C ASP A 63 1.41 5.58 2.12
N THR A 64 1.29 6.85 1.75
CA THR A 64 1.46 7.97 2.67
C THR A 64 0.14 8.36 3.28
N PHE A 65 0.13 8.53 4.60
CA PHE A 65 -0.98 9.16 5.29
C PHE A 65 -0.92 10.66 5.01
N ASP A 66 -1.92 11.22 4.34
CA ASP A 66 -2.16 12.65 4.35
C ASP A 66 -2.92 12.98 5.64
N ASP A 67 -2.41 13.91 6.45
CA ASP A 67 -3.08 14.32 7.69
C ASP A 67 -4.45 15.02 7.39
N GLU A 68 -4.74 15.31 6.12
CA GLU A 68 -6.04 15.80 5.63
C GLU A 68 -7.08 14.70 5.38
N ASP A 69 -6.70 13.41 5.33
CA ASP A 69 -7.63 12.28 5.10
C ASP A 69 -8.27 11.71 6.39
N PHE A 70 -8.09 12.38 7.54
CA PHE A 70 -8.74 12.00 8.81
C PHE A 70 -10.21 12.46 8.92
N GLU A 71 -10.81 12.92 7.83
CA GLU A 71 -12.26 13.09 7.70
C GLU A 71 -12.73 12.28 6.47
N ASP A 72 -13.20 11.04 6.70
CA ASP A 72 -13.96 10.20 5.74
C ASP A 72 -13.21 9.05 5.04
N ASP A 73 -12.51 8.18 5.78
CA ASP A 73 -12.26 6.80 5.30
C ASP A 73 -13.25 5.83 5.98
N ASP A 74 -14.50 5.91 5.53
CA ASP A 74 -15.41 4.78 5.56
C ASP A 74 -14.76 3.67 4.72
N PHE A 75 -13.90 2.86 5.36
CA PHE A 75 -13.43 1.58 4.84
C PHE A 75 -14.67 0.74 4.50
N GLU A 76 -15.18 0.86 3.28
CA GLU A 76 -16.00 -0.17 2.67
C GLU A 76 -15.07 -1.35 2.40
N GLU A 77 -15.03 -2.26 3.37
CA GLU A 77 -14.58 -3.63 3.21
C GLU A 77 -15.32 -4.20 1.99
N ASP A 78 -14.64 -4.19 0.84
CA ASP A 78 -15.06 -4.86 -0.39
C ASP A 78 -15.05 -6.36 -0.13
N ASP A 79 -16.09 -6.81 0.56
CA ASP A 79 -16.40 -8.21 0.86
C ASP A 79 -17.06 -8.85 -0.38
N ASP A 80 -16.48 -8.62 -1.57
CA ASP A 80 -16.76 -9.40 -2.78
C ASP A 80 -16.02 -10.74 -2.67
N ILE A 81 -16.45 -11.53 -1.68
CA ILE A 81 -16.25 -12.97 -1.66
C ILE A 81 -17.12 -13.50 -2.81
N ASP A 82 -16.50 -13.61 -3.99
CA ASP A 82 -17.04 -14.33 -5.15
C ASP A 82 -17.68 -15.64 -4.66
N GLU A 83 -19.02 -15.66 -4.69
CA GLU A 83 -19.84 -16.84 -4.45
C GLU A 83 -19.37 -17.89 -5.46
N PHE A 84 -18.61 -18.86 -4.96
CA PHE A 84 -18.21 -20.03 -5.71
C PHE A 84 -19.50 -20.73 -6.17
N ASP A 85 -19.88 -20.46 -7.42
CA ASP A 85 -21.01 -21.08 -8.12
C ASP A 85 -20.70 -22.57 -8.27
N ASP A 86 -21.03 -23.34 -7.23
CA ASP A 86 -20.91 -24.79 -7.17
C ASP A 86 -22.08 -25.42 -7.94
N ASP A 87 -22.20 -25.08 -9.23
CA ASP A 87 -23.11 -25.71 -10.19
C ASP A 87 -22.54 -27.08 -10.55
N PHE A 88 -22.52 -27.95 -9.54
CA PHE A 88 -22.18 -29.35 -9.64
C PHE A 88 -23.39 -30.06 -10.26
N ASP A 89 -23.51 -29.96 -11.59
CA ASP A 89 -24.43 -30.77 -12.40
C ASP A 89 -24.03 -32.25 -12.24
N LEU A 90 -24.60 -32.88 -11.21
CA LEU A 90 -24.49 -34.30 -10.93
C LEU A 90 -25.45 -35.00 -11.91
N ASP A 91 -24.99 -35.19 -13.15
CA ASP A 91 -25.68 -35.96 -14.20
C ASP A 91 -25.84 -37.42 -13.72
N GLU A 92 -26.94 -37.67 -13.01
CA GLU A 92 -27.43 -38.97 -12.59
C GLU A 92 -28.05 -39.67 -13.81
N ASP A 93 -27.20 -40.31 -14.63
CA ASP A 93 -27.64 -41.27 -15.64
C ASP A 93 -26.60 -42.41 -15.82
N ILE A 94 -26.31 -43.13 -14.73
CA ILE A 94 -25.80 -44.51 -14.83
C ILE A 94 -27.00 -45.43 -15.09
N VAL A 95 -27.42 -45.50 -16.35
CA VAL A 95 -28.23 -46.61 -16.84
C VAL A 95 -27.40 -47.88 -16.78
N THR A 96 -27.74 -48.75 -15.83
CA THR A 96 -27.25 -50.12 -15.76
C THR A 96 -27.92 -50.92 -16.87
N GLU A 97 -27.28 -51.02 -18.03
CA GLU A 97 -27.73 -51.96 -19.05
C GLU A 97 -27.14 -53.35 -18.75
N ASP A 98 -27.90 -54.12 -17.99
CA ASP A 98 -27.84 -55.58 -17.97
C ASP A 98 -28.24 -56.08 -19.37
N ILE A 99 -27.24 -56.44 -20.19
CA ILE A 99 -27.46 -57.24 -21.40
C ILE A 99 -26.49 -58.42 -21.43
N ARG A 100 -27.06 -59.53 -20.97
CA ARG A 100 -26.82 -60.96 -21.26
C ARG A 100 -25.76 -61.33 -22.31
#